data_AF-A0A1U9KM83-F1
#
_entry.id   AF-A0A1U9KM83-F1
#
_cell.length_a   1.000
_cell.length_b   1.000
_cell.length_c   1.000
_cell.angle_alpha   90.00
_cell.angle_beta   90.00
_cell.angle_gamma   90.00
#
_symmetry.space_group_name_H-M   'P 1'
#
loop_
_entity.id
_entity.type
_entity.pdbx_description
1 polymer ?
#
loop_
_entity_poly.entity_id
_entity_poly.type
_entity_poly.pdbx_seq_one_letter_code
_entity_poly.pdbx_strand_id
1 'polypeptide(L)' 'MTVHEFSLDRIAADPEKGAEQMQRLFGGDVDEAALRQAQHFIAIDAMDQPHFWLEVRAHLREMELRGRMGTVH' A
#
# COMPACT_ATOMS: atom_id res chain seq x y z
N MET A 1 10.90 17.16 -12.42
CA MET A 1 10.18 15.90 -12.65
C MET A 1 9.06 15.86 -11.64
N THR A 2 7.86 16.23 -12.06
CA THR A 2 6.68 16.34 -11.19
C THR A 2 6.20 14.94 -10.85
N VAL A 3 6.35 14.57 -9.58
CA VAL A 3 5.73 13.39 -8.97
C VAL A 3 4.24 13.58 -9.24
N HIS A 4 3.68 12.76 -10.13
CA HIS A 4 2.27 12.82 -10.45
C HIS A 4 1.52 12.68 -9.14
N GLU A 5 0.64 13.64 -8.84
CA GLU A 5 -0.42 13.48 -7.84
C GLU A 5 -1.17 12.20 -8.23
N PHE A 6 -0.76 11.10 -7.61
CA PHE A 6 -1.40 9.82 -7.80
C PHE A 6 -2.78 9.99 -7.20
N SER A 7 -3.81 10.05 -8.03
CA SER A 7 -5.19 10.02 -7.56
C SER A 7 -5.43 8.61 -7.01
N LEU A 8 -5.08 8.45 -5.74
CA LEU A 8 -5.28 7.25 -4.91
C LEU A 8 -6.75 6.84 -4.80
N ASP A 9 -7.66 7.68 -5.29
CA ASP A 9 -9.08 7.43 -5.58
C ASP A 9 -9.31 6.16 -6.43
N ARG A 10 -8.29 5.70 -7.17
CA ARG A 10 -8.34 4.48 -8.00
C ARG A 10 -7.74 3.23 -7.37
N ILE A 11 -7.23 3.29 -6.14
CA ILE A 11 -6.91 2.03 -5.47
C ILE A 11 -8.24 1.30 -5.26
N ALA A 12 -8.29 0.05 -5.71
CA ALA A 12 -9.48 -0.77 -5.61
C ALA A 12 -10.06 -0.67 -4.19
N ALA A 13 -11.40 -0.71 -4.06
CA ALA A 13 -12.08 -0.80 -2.75
C ALA A 13 -11.71 -2.07 -1.94
N ASP A 14 -10.77 -2.86 -2.46
CA ASP A 14 -10.27 -4.12 -1.95
C ASP A 14 -8.77 -3.95 -1.61
N PRO A 15 -8.38 -4.11 -0.34
CA PRO A 15 -7.00 -3.90 0.13
C PRO A 15 -5.96 -4.83 -0.52
N GLU A 16 -6.33 -6.06 -0.89
CA GLU A 16 -5.42 -7.01 -1.54
C GLU A 16 -5.07 -6.54 -2.95
N LYS A 17 -6.07 -6.17 -3.75
CA LYS A 17 -5.83 -5.58 -5.08
C LYS A 17 -5.08 -4.26 -5.00
N GLY A 18 -5.33 -3.47 -3.96
CA GLY A 18 -4.58 -2.25 -3.70
C GLY A 18 -3.10 -2.52 -3.45
N ALA A 19 -2.79 -3.55 -2.65
CA ALA A 19 -1.42 -4.00 -2.42
C ALA A 19 -0.74 -4.48 -3.71
N GLU A 20 -1.42 -5.29 -4.54
CA GLU A 20 -0.86 -5.73 -5.83
C GLU A 20 -0.54 -4.55 -6.76
N GLN A 21 -1.44 -3.57 -6.85
CA GLN A 21 -1.24 -2.39 -7.67
C GLN A 21 -0.05 -1.56 -7.14
N MET A 22 0.00 -1.32 -5.83
CA MET A 22 1.12 -0.60 -5.23
C MET A 22 2.44 -1.31 -5.45
N GLN A 23 2.49 -2.64 -5.27
CA GLN A 23 3.70 -3.43 -5.48
C GLN A 23 4.23 -3.27 -6.91
N ARG A 24 3.35 -3.28 -7.91
CA ARG A 24 3.73 -3.06 -9.31
C ARG A 24 4.23 -1.63 -9.59
N LEU A 25 3.72 -0.64 -8.86
CA LEU A 25 3.97 0.78 -9.13
C LEU A 25 5.18 1.34 -8.36
N PHE A 26 5.35 0.97 -7.10
CA PHE A 26 6.35 1.54 -6.20
C PHE A 26 7.48 0.56 -5.84
N GLY A 27 7.37 -0.73 -6.16
CA GLY A 27 8.45 -1.71 -5.97
C GLY A 27 8.80 -1.95 -4.49
N GLY A 28 10.04 -1.67 -4.09
CA GLY A 28 10.56 -2.01 -2.75
C GLY A 28 10.05 -1.14 -1.60
N ASP A 29 9.67 0.12 -1.88
CA ASP A 29 9.31 1.11 -0.85
C ASP A 29 7.79 1.20 -0.60
N VAL A 30 7.05 0.17 -1.00
CA VAL A 30 5.57 0.11 -0.99
C VAL A 30 4.97 0.12 0.41
N ASP A 31 5.64 -0.51 1.38
CA ASP A 31 5.20 -0.55 2.79
C ASP A 31 5.19 0.86 3.39
N GLU A 32 6.25 1.62 3.14
CA GLU A 32 6.39 2.98 3.66
C GLU A 32 5.39 3.94 3.00
N ALA A 33 5.14 3.77 1.70
CA ALA A 33 4.13 4.54 0.98
C ALA A 33 2.71 4.32 1.57
N ALA A 34 2.33 3.07 1.85
CA ALA A 34 1.03 2.76 2.46
C ALA A 34 0.91 3.34 3.89
N LEU A 35 2.00 3.26 4.67
CA LEU A 35 2.02 3.85 6.01
C LEU A 35 1.89 5.38 5.99
N ARG A 36 2.58 6.08 5.08
CA ARG A 36 2.47 7.53 4.94
C ARG A 36 1.04 7.96 4.59
N GLN A 37 0.33 7.16 3.79
CA GLN A 37 -1.07 7.42 3.48
C GLN A 37 -1.98 7.25 4.69
N ALA A 38 -1.82 6.16 5.45
CA ALA A 38 -2.57 5.99 6.70
C ALA A 38 -2.36 7.18 7.65
N GLN A 39 -1.12 7.64 7.80
CA GLN A 39 -0.79 8.82 8.62
C GLN A 39 -1.42 10.12 8.08
N HIS A 40 -1.46 10.31 6.76
CA HIS A 40 -2.08 11.47 6.14
C HIS A 40 -3.59 11.52 6.45
N PHE A 41 -4.30 10.41 6.29
CA PHE A 41 -5.74 10.35 6.57
C PHE A 41 -6.07 10.48 8.06
N ILE A 42 -5.21 9.95 8.95
CA ILE A 42 -5.31 10.18 10.40
C ILE A 42 -5.17 11.68 10.70
N ALA A 43 -4.22 12.37 10.06
CA ALA A 43 -3.97 13.80 10.31
C ALA A 43 -5.13 14.71 9.87
N ILE A 44 -5.99 14.25 8.94
CA ILE A 44 -7.18 14.97 8.49
C ILE A 44 -8.49 14.42 9.09
N ASP A 45 -8.40 13.59 10.14
CA ASP A 45 -9.53 12.99 10.86
C ASP A 45 -10.49 12.14 9.99
N ALA A 46 -9.99 11.62 8.87
CA ALA A 46 -10.73 10.74 7.99
C ALA A 46 -10.46 9.30 8.41
N MET A 47 -11.26 8.73 9.31
CA MET A 47 -10.92 7.49 10.04
C MET A 47 -11.17 6.18 9.28
N ASP A 48 -11.96 6.18 8.20
CA ASP A 48 -12.21 4.98 7.39
C ASP A 48 -11.01 4.61 6.49
N GLN A 49 -10.31 5.63 5.99
CA GLN A 49 -9.22 5.48 5.04
C GLN A 49 -7.92 4.91 5.68
N PRO A 50 -7.53 5.26 6.92
CA PRO A 50 -6.38 4.70 7.61
C PRO A 50 -6.49 3.19 7.78
N HIS A 51 -7.68 2.67 8.07
CA HIS A 51 -7.91 1.24 8.21
C HIS A 51 -7.57 0.53 6.89
N PHE A 52 -8.14 1.02 5.79
CA PHE A 52 -7.86 0.52 4.45
C PHE A 52 -6.35 0.48 4.13
N TRP A 53 -5.64 1.58 4.42
CA TRP A 53 -4.20 1.67 4.15
C TRP A 53 -3.34 0.75 5.02
N LEU A 54 -3.78 0.49 6.25
CA LEU A 54 -3.12 -0.48 7.14
C LEU A 54 -3.35 -1.92 6.67
N GLU A 55 -4.52 -2.24 6.11
CA GLU A 55 -4.79 -3.55 5.49
C GLU A 55 -3.96 -3.75 4.21
N VAL A 56 -3.91 -2.74 3.33
CA VAL A 56 -3.04 -2.75 2.14
C VAL A 56 -1.58 -3.04 2.55
N ARG A 57 -1.11 -2.37 3.61
CA ARG A 57 0.23 -2.59 4.15
C ARG A 57 0.43 -4.03 4.63
N ALA A 58 -0.55 -4.61 5.32
CA ALA A 58 -0.48 -6.00 5.78
C ALA A 58 -0.34 -6.98 4.59
N HIS A 59 -1.12 -6.78 3.53
CA HIS A 59 -1.02 -7.58 2.30
C HIS A 59 0.34 -7.41 1.61
N LEU A 60 0.86 -6.19 1.49
CA LEU A 60 2.19 -5.94 0.92
C LEU A 60 3.29 -6.73 1.65
N ARG A 61 3.23 -6.76 2.99
CA ARG A 61 4.18 -7.50 3.81
C ARG A 61 4.02 -9.01 3.68
N GLU A 62 2.79 -9.49 3.55
CA GLU A 62 2.52 -10.90 3.28
C GLU A 62 3.10 -11.32 1.91
N MET A 63 2.91 -10.51 0.87
CA MET A 63 3.47 -10.75 -0.46
C MET A 63 5.00 -10.79 -0.44
N GLU A 64 5.64 -9.87 0.30
CA GLU A 64 7.09 -9.86 0.49
C GLU A 64 7.57 -11.17 1.15
N LEU A 65 6.91 -11.61 2.22
CA LEU A 65 7.24 -12.85 2.93
C LEU A 65 7.08 -14.08 2.03
N ARG A 66 6.00 -14.15 1.24
CA ARG A 66 5.77 -15.23 0.26
C ARG A 66 6.84 -15.24 -0.83
N GLY A 67 7.22 -14.08 -1.36
CA GLY A 67 8.28 -13.95 -2.37
C GLY A 67 9.66 -14.36 -1.86
N ARG A 68 9.97 -14.07 -0.58
CA ARG A 68 11.21 -14.50 0.08
C ARG A 68 11.27 -16.01 0.34
N MET A 69 10.14 -16.66 0.65
CA MET A 69 10.11 -18.12 0.79
C MET A 69 10.25 -18.86 -0.54
N GLY A 70 9.75 -18.29 -1.64
CA GLY A 70 9.88 -18.88 -2.98
C GLY A 70 11.29 -18.81 -3.61
N THR A 71 12.19 -18.00 -3.04
CA THR A 71 13.58 -17.83 -3.52
C THR A 71 14.61 -18.68 -2.77
N VAL A 72 14.18 -19.48 -1.79
CA VAL A 72 15.00 -20.47 -1.09
C VAL A 72 14.78 -21.85 -1.74
N HIS A 73 15.23 -22.03 -2.98
CA HIS A 73 15.31 -23.33 -3.65
C HIS A 73 16.55 -23.42 -4.55
#